data_AF-A0A2S1YTV3-F1
#
_entry.id   AF-A0A2S1YTV3-F1
#
_cell.length_a   1.000
_cell.length_b   1.000
_cell.length_c   1.000
_cell.angle_alpha   90.00
_cell.angle_beta   90.00
_cell.angle_gamma   90.00
#
_symmetry.space_group_name_H-M   'P 1'
#
loop_
_entity.id
_entity.type
_entity.pdbx_description
1 polymer ?
#
loop_
_entity_poly.entity_id
_entity_poly.type
_entity_poly.pdbx_seq_one_letter_code
_entity_poly.pdbx_strand_id
1 'polypeptide(L)'
;MKNIFLMILFCIVYQKGISQNYIPTLKNNTQLHYVCKLHGQTRTLQLTAETSNNALAFKLETRGVKSKIVMLPEAVKNGTELSFNQGEYAPVLNLKPTETFFMISQSAYQDLVKKGSFVYNNTTYVLDKSEDKNGVSIDGKIVEALHVKAQIDETEMWIIKNPEFPLICKVIKNPLGINPTLVKVVD
;
A
#
# COMPACT_ATOMS: atom_id res chain seq x y z
N MET A 1 -65.60 -5.02 -18.52
CA MET A 1 -64.44 -5.85 -18.89
C MET A 1 -63.23 -4.96 -19.06
N LYS A 2 -62.09 -5.38 -18.48
CA LYS A 2 -60.70 -4.96 -18.78
C LYS A 2 -60.18 -3.65 -18.18
N ASN A 3 -59.64 -3.81 -16.96
CA ASN A 3 -58.30 -3.43 -16.49
C ASN A 3 -57.68 -2.10 -16.98
N ILE A 4 -57.24 -1.26 -16.05
CA ILE A 4 -55.81 -0.99 -15.80
C ILE A 4 -55.66 -0.23 -14.47
N PHE A 5 -55.19 -0.97 -13.46
CA PHE A 5 -54.39 -0.46 -12.35
C PHE A 5 -53.01 -0.11 -12.91
N LEU A 6 -52.43 1.06 -12.61
CA LEU A 6 -51.01 1.13 -12.31
C LEU A 6 -50.62 2.39 -11.50
N MET A 7 -50.37 2.09 -10.24
CA MET A 7 -49.62 2.81 -9.22
C MET A 7 -48.23 3.24 -9.72
N ILE A 8 -47.85 4.52 -9.55
CA ILE A 8 -46.45 4.95 -9.58
C ILE A 8 -46.18 5.73 -8.29
N LEU A 9 -45.87 4.97 -7.24
CA LEU A 9 -45.23 5.47 -6.04
C LEU A 9 -43.73 5.56 -6.36
N PHE A 10 -43.23 6.78 -6.59
CA PHE A 10 -41.80 7.02 -6.79
C PHE A 10 -41.07 6.78 -5.47
N CYS A 11 -40.66 5.54 -5.23
CA CYS A 11 -39.70 5.20 -4.19
C CYS A 11 -38.36 5.82 -4.57
N ILE A 12 -38.08 7.03 -4.07
CA ILE A 12 -36.70 7.54 -3.97
C ILE A 12 -36.03 6.73 -2.86
N VAL A 13 -35.59 5.52 -3.21
CA VAL A 13 -34.63 4.79 -2.40
C VAL A 13 -33.30 5.49 -2.63
N TYR A 14 -32.99 6.47 -1.80
CA TYR A 14 -31.60 6.87 -1.57
C TYR A 14 -30.88 5.62 -1.07
N GLN A 15 -30.31 4.86 -2.00
CA GLN A 15 -29.26 3.91 -1.66
C GLN A 15 -28.11 4.75 -1.12
N LYS A 16 -28.06 4.94 0.20
CA LYS A 16 -26.79 5.08 0.88
C LYS A 16 -26.06 3.78 0.61
N GLY A 17 -25.32 3.74 -0.51
CA GLY A 17 -24.36 2.68 -0.76
C GLY A 17 -23.47 2.64 0.47
N ILE A 18 -23.60 1.59 1.26
CA ILE A 18 -22.61 1.27 2.26
C ILE A 18 -21.34 1.08 1.45
N SER A 19 -20.43 2.06 1.50
CA SER A 19 -19.08 1.91 0.97
C SER A 19 -18.50 0.71 1.71
N GLN A 20 -18.51 -0.46 1.07
CA GLN A 20 -17.79 -1.61 1.60
C GLN A 20 -16.32 -1.20 1.61
N ASN A 21 -15.71 -1.21 2.81
CA ASN A 21 -14.30 -0.89 2.97
C ASN A 21 -13.50 -1.87 2.12
N TYR A 22 -12.88 -1.36 1.06
CA TYR A 22 -12.07 -2.17 0.15
C TYR A 22 -10.72 -2.41 0.81
N ILE A 23 -10.32 -3.68 0.94
CA ILE A 23 -8.99 -4.06 1.44
C ILE A 23 -8.27 -4.77 0.29
N PRO A 24 -7.27 -4.13 -0.34
CA PRO A 24 -6.44 -4.78 -1.34
C PRO A 24 -5.79 -6.06 -0.78
N THR A 25 -5.93 -7.16 -1.51
CA THR A 25 -5.21 -8.42 -1.25
C THR A 25 -4.14 -8.61 -2.32
N LEU A 26 -2.99 -9.18 -1.96
CA LEU A 26 -1.99 -9.58 -2.97
C LEU A 26 -2.17 -11.04 -3.34
N LYS A 27 -2.44 -11.28 -4.62
CA LYS A 27 -2.39 -12.60 -5.24
C LYS A 27 -1.36 -12.57 -6.38
N ASN A 28 -1.03 -13.73 -6.91
CA ASN A 28 -0.24 -13.80 -8.14
C ASN A 28 -0.91 -12.97 -9.24
N ASN A 29 -0.12 -12.10 -9.86
CA ASN A 29 -0.48 -11.14 -10.89
C ASN A 29 -1.30 -9.91 -10.44
N THR A 30 -1.56 -9.71 -9.15
CA THR A 30 -2.11 -8.43 -8.67
C THR A 30 -1.16 -7.30 -9.05
N GLN A 31 -1.67 -6.28 -9.73
CA GLN A 31 -0.91 -5.11 -10.17
C GLN A 31 -1.18 -3.93 -9.24
N LEU A 32 -0.11 -3.35 -8.71
CA LEU A 32 -0.12 -2.12 -7.93
C LEU A 32 0.45 -1.00 -8.79
N HIS A 33 -0.31 0.07 -9.00
CA HIS A 33 0.14 1.24 -9.74
C HIS A 33 0.42 2.37 -8.76
N TYR A 34 1.68 2.79 -8.70
CA TYR A 34 2.15 3.90 -7.91
C TYR A 34 2.48 5.11 -8.76
N VAL A 35 2.26 6.28 -8.19
CA VAL A 35 2.82 7.54 -8.65
C VAL A 35 3.87 7.98 -7.63
N CYS A 36 5.11 8.09 -8.06
CA CYS A 36 6.23 8.57 -7.25
C CYS A 36 6.59 9.99 -7.67
N LYS A 37 6.55 10.93 -6.72
CA LYS A 37 7.19 12.24 -6.91
C LYS A 37 8.67 12.10 -6.53
N LEU A 38 9.58 12.38 -7.47
CA LEU A 38 11.04 12.37 -7.32
C LEU A 38 11.57 13.74 -7.70
N HIS A 39 12.10 14.50 -6.74
CA HIS A 39 12.63 15.86 -6.96
C HIS A 39 11.71 16.78 -7.81
N GLY A 40 10.40 16.74 -7.54
CA GLY A 40 9.40 17.54 -8.27
C GLY A 40 8.92 16.93 -9.60
N GLN A 41 9.54 15.85 -10.08
CA GLN A 41 9.09 15.11 -11.26
C GLN A 41 8.17 13.96 -10.87
N THR A 42 7.12 13.75 -11.67
CA THR A 42 6.19 12.65 -11.45
C THR A 42 6.59 11.44 -12.31
N ARG A 43 6.69 10.28 -11.67
CA ARG A 43 7.02 9.00 -12.30
C ARG A 43 5.94 7.97 -11.95
N THR A 44 5.53 7.16 -12.91
CA THR A 44 4.63 6.03 -12.68
C THR A 44 5.45 4.78 -12.52
N LEU A 45 5.04 3.94 -11.58
CA LEU A 45 5.69 2.69 -11.24
C LEU A 45 4.60 1.61 -11.14
N GLN A 46 4.80 0.49 -11.82
CA GLN A 46 3.91 -0.67 -11.72
C GLN A 46 4.65 -1.81 -11.01
N LEU A 47 4.00 -2.42 -10.04
CA LEU A 47 4.46 -3.64 -9.38
C LEU A 47 3.45 -4.76 -9.66
N THR A 48 3.89 -5.84 -10.29
CA THR A 48 3.07 -7.05 -10.44
C THR A 48 3.54 -8.09 -9.42
N ALA A 49 2.63 -8.50 -8.53
CA ALA A 49 2.93 -9.40 -7.42
C ALA A 49 3.14 -10.86 -7.88
N GLU A 50 4.16 -11.49 -7.30
CA GLU A 50 4.38 -12.93 -7.35
C GLU A 50 4.48 -13.45 -5.91
N THR A 51 3.44 -14.15 -5.47
CA THR A 51 3.28 -14.70 -4.13
C THR A 51 3.58 -16.21 -4.16
N SER A 52 4.47 -16.69 -3.28
CA SER A 52 4.74 -18.13 -3.12
C SER A 52 5.22 -18.44 -1.71
N ASN A 53 4.53 -19.31 -0.95
CA ASN A 53 4.91 -19.79 0.39
C ASN A 53 5.65 -18.76 1.26
N ASN A 54 4.96 -17.66 1.62
CA ASN A 54 5.47 -16.54 2.43
C ASN A 54 6.61 -15.71 1.79
N ALA A 55 7.12 -16.07 0.62
CA ALA A 55 7.94 -15.19 -0.21
C ALA A 55 7.03 -14.29 -1.06
N LEU A 56 7.54 -13.08 -1.32
CA LEU A 56 6.88 -12.11 -2.18
C LEU A 56 7.92 -11.50 -3.11
N ALA A 57 7.62 -11.49 -4.40
CA ALA A 57 8.38 -10.72 -5.36
C ALA A 57 7.46 -9.73 -6.09
N PHE A 58 8.04 -8.63 -6.53
CA PHE A 58 7.39 -7.69 -7.42
C PHE A 58 8.16 -7.59 -8.73
N LYS A 59 7.48 -7.86 -9.84
CA LYS A 59 7.93 -7.41 -11.15
C LYS A 59 7.68 -5.91 -11.24
N LEU A 60 8.77 -5.15 -11.14
CA LEU A 60 8.80 -3.71 -11.25
C LEU A 60 8.93 -3.31 -12.72
N GLU A 61 8.03 -2.44 -13.16
CA GLU A 61 8.14 -1.73 -14.43
C GLU A 61 8.06 -0.21 -14.20
N THR A 62 9.10 0.52 -14.59
CA THR A 62 9.17 1.98 -14.53
C THR A 62 10.13 2.51 -15.59
N ARG A 63 9.72 3.49 -16.40
CA ARG A 63 10.51 4.19 -17.44
C ARG A 63 11.76 3.45 -17.97
N GLY A 64 11.54 2.34 -18.68
CA GLY A 64 12.62 1.57 -19.34
C GLY A 64 13.37 0.59 -18.44
N VAL A 65 13.13 0.61 -17.13
CA VAL A 65 13.62 -0.37 -16.17
C VAL A 65 12.57 -1.46 -15.98
N LYS A 66 13.02 -2.71 -16.09
CA LYS A 66 12.26 -3.91 -15.75
C LYS A 66 13.11 -4.78 -14.84
N SER A 67 12.64 -5.01 -13.62
CA SER A 67 13.37 -5.82 -12.65
C SER A 67 12.39 -6.63 -11.81
N LYS A 68 12.81 -7.82 -11.38
CA LYS A 68 12.11 -8.60 -10.37
C LYS A 68 12.76 -8.36 -9.01
N ILE A 69 12.06 -7.68 -8.12
CA ILE A 69 12.50 -7.42 -6.75
C ILE A 69 11.98 -8.55 -5.86
N VAL A 70 12.88 -9.31 -5.24
CA VAL A 70 12.54 -10.49 -4.43
C VAL A 70 12.74 -10.18 -2.96
N MET A 71 11.66 -10.27 -2.18
CA MET A 71 11.70 -10.29 -0.71
C MET A 71 11.67 -11.73 -0.21
N LEU A 72 12.66 -12.07 0.62
CA LEU A 72 12.73 -13.37 1.27
C LEU A 72 11.58 -13.54 2.30
N PRO A 73 11.14 -14.76 2.62
CA PRO A 73 10.12 -14.99 3.64
C PRO A 73 10.45 -14.35 5.00
N GLU A 74 11.72 -14.35 5.39
CA GLU A 74 12.23 -13.66 6.58
C GLU A 74 11.92 -12.16 6.53
N ALA A 75 12.13 -11.50 5.39
CA ALA A 75 11.89 -10.07 5.23
C ALA A 75 10.39 -9.74 5.30
N VAL A 76 9.54 -10.54 4.62
CA VAL A 76 8.09 -10.36 4.67
C VAL A 76 7.57 -10.50 6.10
N LYS A 77 8.10 -11.46 6.86
CA LYS A 77 7.66 -11.73 8.23
C LYS A 77 8.25 -10.74 9.25
N ASN A 78 9.56 -10.49 9.18
CA ASN A 78 10.37 -9.89 10.24
C ASN A 78 11.25 -8.71 9.78
N GLY A 79 11.18 -8.29 8.51
CA GLY A 79 12.02 -7.22 7.98
C GLY A 79 11.91 -5.93 8.79
N THR A 80 13.01 -5.17 8.82
CA THR A 80 13.20 -3.95 9.61
C THR A 80 13.68 -2.78 8.76
N GLU A 81 13.87 -2.99 7.47
CA GLU A 81 14.36 -2.00 6.52
C GLU A 81 13.41 -1.90 5.33
N LEU A 82 13.25 -0.69 4.78
CA LEU A 82 12.53 -0.44 3.54
C LEU A 82 13.55 -0.12 2.44
N SER A 83 13.59 -0.98 1.43
CA SER A 83 14.41 -0.77 0.24
C SER A 83 13.73 0.22 -0.70
N PHE A 84 14.52 1.17 -1.21
CA PHE A 84 14.11 2.10 -2.28
C PHE A 84 14.77 1.77 -3.62
N ASN A 85 15.39 0.60 -3.72
CA ASN A 85 16.12 0.17 -4.91
C ASN A 85 15.16 -0.15 -6.06
N GLN A 86 15.37 0.48 -7.21
CA GLN A 86 14.52 0.31 -8.40
C GLN A 86 15.02 -0.78 -9.35
N GLY A 87 16.02 -1.58 -8.95
CA GLY A 87 16.52 -2.71 -9.74
C GLY A 87 17.23 -2.29 -11.03
N GLU A 88 17.80 -1.07 -11.07
CA GLU A 88 18.40 -0.48 -12.28
C GLU A 88 19.59 -1.28 -12.83
N TYR A 89 20.27 -2.04 -11.96
CA TYR A 89 21.50 -2.76 -12.30
C TYR A 89 21.32 -4.27 -12.45
N ALA A 90 20.13 -4.82 -12.21
CA ALA A 90 19.91 -6.25 -12.28
C ALA A 90 18.48 -6.62 -12.71
N PRO A 91 18.30 -7.60 -13.63
CA PRO A 91 16.97 -8.09 -14.03
C PRO A 91 16.24 -8.80 -12.88
N VAL A 92 16.99 -9.36 -11.92
CA VAL A 92 16.47 -9.91 -10.67
C VAL A 92 17.31 -9.37 -9.53
N LEU A 93 16.67 -8.68 -8.59
CA LEU A 93 17.28 -8.15 -7.38
C LEU A 93 16.76 -8.90 -6.16
N ASN A 94 17.63 -9.65 -5.48
CA ASN A 94 17.32 -10.21 -4.18
C ASN A 94 17.64 -9.18 -3.09
N LEU A 95 16.64 -8.82 -2.30
CA LEU A 95 16.83 -7.93 -1.15
C LEU A 95 17.48 -8.67 0.01
N LYS A 96 18.06 -7.91 0.95
CA LYS A 96 18.57 -8.51 2.19
C LYS A 96 17.43 -9.16 2.99
N PRO A 97 17.71 -10.12 3.87
CA PRO A 97 16.70 -10.72 4.75
C PRO A 97 15.96 -9.72 5.66
N THR A 98 16.52 -8.51 5.87
CA THR A 98 15.91 -7.43 6.66
C THR A 98 15.11 -6.44 5.82
N GLU A 99 15.23 -6.48 4.49
CA GLU A 99 14.73 -5.45 3.58
C GLU A 99 13.39 -5.87 2.93
N THR A 100 12.39 -5.01 3.08
CA THR A 100 11.09 -5.09 2.41
C THR A 100 10.99 -4.06 1.30
N PHE A 101 9.93 -4.14 0.47
CA PHE A 101 9.69 -3.26 -0.66
C PHE A 101 8.21 -2.88 -0.75
N PHE A 102 7.90 -1.58 -0.67
CA PHE A 102 6.52 -1.03 -0.72
C PHE A 102 5.53 -1.58 0.33
N MET A 103 6.03 -2.24 1.36
CA MET A 103 5.26 -2.72 2.50
C MET A 103 6.13 -2.67 3.75
N ILE A 104 5.51 -2.72 4.93
CA ILE A 104 6.21 -3.09 6.16
C ILE A 104 6.03 -4.59 6.43
N SER A 105 6.92 -5.17 7.22
CA SER A 105 6.83 -6.57 7.61
C SER A 105 5.59 -6.84 8.47
N GLN A 106 5.18 -8.11 8.50
CA GLN A 106 4.05 -8.56 9.30
C GLN A 106 4.28 -8.31 10.81
N SER A 107 5.50 -8.51 11.31
CA SER A 107 5.84 -8.22 12.70
C SER A 107 5.77 -6.72 13.02
N ALA A 108 6.25 -5.85 12.13
CA ALA A 108 6.15 -4.40 12.31
C ALA A 108 4.70 -3.91 12.30
N TYR A 109 3.86 -4.48 11.44
CA TYR A 109 2.43 -4.19 11.45
C TYR A 109 1.76 -4.64 12.77
N GLN A 110 2.11 -5.81 13.29
CA GLN A 110 1.62 -6.27 14.59
C GLN A 110 2.05 -5.34 15.72
N ASP A 111 3.29 -4.87 15.71
CA ASP A 111 3.79 -3.89 16.67
C ASP A 111 3.04 -2.57 16.57
N LEU A 112 2.80 -2.08 15.35
CA LEU A 112 2.00 -0.87 15.11
C LEU A 112 0.59 -1.01 15.70
N VAL A 113 -0.09 -2.13 15.46
CA VAL A 113 -1.46 -2.36 15.98
C VAL A 113 -1.49 -2.49 17.50
N LYS A 114 -0.51 -3.18 18.10
CA LYS A 114 -0.49 -3.47 19.55
C LYS A 114 0.05 -2.31 20.38
N LYS A 115 1.13 -1.67 19.91
CA LYS A 115 1.91 -0.67 20.65
C LYS A 115 1.63 0.75 20.16
N GLY A 116 1.05 0.90 18.97
CA GLY A 116 0.90 2.20 18.31
C GLY A 116 2.19 2.70 17.66
N SER A 117 3.21 1.85 17.53
CA SER A 117 4.49 2.21 16.91
C SER A 117 5.26 0.99 16.40
N PHE A 118 6.21 1.22 15.51
CA PHE A 118 7.18 0.23 15.04
C PHE A 118 8.50 0.90 14.66
N VAL A 119 9.57 0.12 14.48
CA VAL A 119 10.89 0.64 14.09
C VAL A 119 11.27 0.11 12.71
N TYR A 120 11.57 1.01 11.77
CA TYR A 120 12.01 0.71 10.41
C TYR A 120 13.12 1.65 9.98
N ASN A 121 14.15 1.17 9.27
CA ASN A 121 15.32 1.98 8.88
C ASN A 121 15.92 2.74 10.08
N ASN A 122 16.03 2.07 11.24
CA ASN A 122 16.46 2.66 12.52
C ASN A 122 15.64 3.89 12.97
N THR A 123 14.43 4.06 12.45
CA THR A 123 13.51 5.16 12.74
C THR A 123 12.26 4.61 13.40
N THR A 124 11.88 5.20 14.53
CA THR A 124 10.59 4.90 15.16
C THR A 124 9.48 5.66 14.43
N TYR A 125 8.46 4.92 14.00
CA TYR A 125 7.22 5.45 13.44
C TYR A 125 6.11 5.28 14.46
N VAL A 126 5.35 6.33 14.72
CA VAL A 126 4.27 6.34 15.72
C VAL A 126 2.95 6.65 15.03
N LEU A 127 1.90 5.93 15.42
CA LEU A 127 0.54 6.14 14.96
C LEU A 127 0.07 7.56 15.27
N ASP A 128 -0.37 8.28 14.25
CA ASP A 128 -1.05 9.55 14.44
C ASP A 128 -2.50 9.29 14.87
N LYS A 129 -2.83 9.65 16.11
CA LYS A 129 -4.18 9.51 16.67
C LYS A 129 -5.06 10.74 16.44
N SER A 130 -4.47 11.83 15.92
CA SER A 130 -5.15 13.09 15.67
C SER A 130 -5.76 13.19 14.28
N GLU A 131 -5.30 12.34 13.34
CA GLU A 131 -5.77 12.39 11.95
C GLU A 131 -7.14 11.73 11.78
N ASP A 132 -7.93 12.33 10.90
CA ASP A 132 -9.29 11.94 10.57
C ASP A 132 -9.32 10.49 10.05
N LYS A 133 -10.27 9.67 10.52
CA LYS A 133 -10.38 8.23 10.17
C LYS A 133 -10.74 7.96 8.70
N ASN A 134 -10.63 8.98 7.85
CA ASN A 134 -10.96 8.90 6.44
C ASN A 134 -9.85 8.10 5.75
N GLY A 135 -10.19 6.91 5.27
CA GLY A 135 -9.26 6.02 4.57
C GLY A 135 -8.62 6.69 3.33
N VAL A 136 -7.62 6.04 2.77
CA VAL A 136 -6.95 6.50 1.54
C VAL A 136 -7.82 6.14 0.34
N SER A 137 -8.08 7.10 -0.54
CA SER A 137 -8.78 6.84 -1.81
C SER A 137 -7.83 6.21 -2.82
N ILE A 138 -8.17 5.01 -3.31
CA ILE A 138 -7.44 4.27 -4.33
C ILE A 138 -8.45 3.90 -5.43
N ASP A 139 -8.27 4.44 -6.64
CA ASP A 139 -9.19 4.27 -7.78
C ASP A 139 -10.67 4.53 -7.42
N GLY A 140 -10.93 5.60 -6.65
CA GLY A 140 -12.27 5.97 -6.18
C GLY A 140 -12.82 5.11 -5.04
N LYS A 141 -12.11 4.07 -4.60
CA LYS A 141 -12.47 3.23 -3.44
C LYS A 141 -11.79 3.74 -2.18
N ILE A 142 -12.51 3.80 -1.07
CA ILE A 142 -11.92 4.14 0.24
C ILE A 142 -11.30 2.87 0.84
N VAL A 143 -10.01 2.95 1.16
CA VAL A 143 -9.22 1.89 1.79
C VAL A 143 -8.79 2.33 3.17
N GLU A 144 -9.09 1.53 4.19
CA GLU A 144 -8.63 1.84 5.53
C GLU A 144 -7.12 1.69 5.65
N ALA A 145 -6.47 2.71 6.22
CA ALA A 145 -5.04 2.73 6.47
C ALA A 145 -4.74 3.22 7.90
N LEU A 146 -3.56 2.87 8.39
CA LEU A 146 -2.94 3.40 9.60
C LEU A 146 -1.95 4.50 9.18
N HIS A 147 -2.14 5.70 9.68
CA HIS A 147 -1.23 6.83 9.46
C HIS A 147 -0.18 6.86 10.55
N VAL A 148 1.09 6.95 10.16
CA VAL A 148 2.22 7.01 11.08
C VAL A 148 3.16 8.15 10.71
N LYS A 149 3.81 8.72 11.72
CA LYS A 149 4.82 9.77 11.60
C LYS A 149 6.16 9.28 12.13
N ALA A 150 7.23 9.57 11.42
CA ALA A 150 8.59 9.37 11.91
C ALA A 150 8.85 10.28 13.11
N GLN A 151 9.66 9.82 14.07
CA GLN A 151 10.06 10.64 15.22
C GLN A 151 11.28 11.53 14.97
N ILE A 152 12.06 11.24 13.92
CA ILE A 152 13.35 11.92 13.68
C ILE A 152 13.30 12.93 12.53
N ASP A 153 12.28 12.85 11.67
CA ASP A 153 12.06 13.74 10.54
C ASP A 153 10.55 13.90 10.29
N GLU A 154 10.17 14.59 9.21
CA GLU A 154 8.76 14.84 8.89
C GLU A 154 8.10 13.74 8.04
N THR A 155 8.75 12.58 7.84
CA THR A 155 8.23 11.50 7.01
C THR A 155 6.91 10.99 7.59
N GLU A 156 5.91 10.86 6.73
CA GLU A 156 4.64 10.23 7.09
C GLU A 156 4.32 9.10 6.13
N MET A 157 3.70 8.04 6.65
CA MET A 157 3.29 6.86 5.87
C MET A 157 1.85 6.46 6.18
N TRP A 158 1.13 6.00 5.16
CA TRP A 158 -0.16 5.34 5.30
C TRP A 158 0.00 3.87 4.93
N ILE A 159 -0.32 2.99 5.87
CA ILE A 159 -0.17 1.55 5.76
C ILE A 159 -1.57 0.92 5.72
N ILE A 160 -1.90 0.20 4.65
CA ILE A 160 -3.20 -0.47 4.51
C ILE A 160 -3.42 -1.41 5.69
N LYS A 161 -4.66 -1.43 6.22
CA LYS A 161 -5.06 -2.35 7.30
C LYS A 161 -5.23 -3.79 6.78
N ASN A 162 -4.14 -4.38 6.32
CA ASN A 162 -4.06 -5.77 5.88
C ASN A 162 -2.85 -6.44 6.57
N PRO A 163 -3.06 -7.33 7.56
CA PRO A 163 -1.97 -7.98 8.28
C PRO A 163 -1.18 -8.99 7.44
N GLU A 164 -1.77 -9.50 6.35
CA GLU A 164 -1.10 -10.46 5.48
C GLU A 164 -0.03 -9.77 4.63
N PHE A 165 -0.41 -8.62 4.03
CA PHE A 165 0.46 -7.75 3.24
C PHE A 165 0.25 -6.28 3.62
N PRO A 166 0.98 -5.78 4.65
CA PRO A 166 0.91 -4.40 5.12
C PRO A 166 1.48 -3.38 4.11
N LEU A 167 0.82 -3.22 2.97
CA LEU A 167 1.21 -2.33 1.88
C LEU A 167 1.25 -0.86 2.34
N ILE A 168 2.32 -0.16 1.95
CA ILE A 168 2.42 1.29 2.13
C ILE A 168 1.72 1.95 0.94
N CYS A 169 0.53 2.52 1.14
CA CYS A 169 -0.22 3.14 0.06
C CYS A 169 0.16 4.60 -0.18
N LYS A 170 0.82 5.27 0.77
CA LYS A 170 1.27 6.65 0.60
C LYS A 170 2.45 6.95 1.50
N VAL A 171 3.41 7.69 0.98
CA VAL A 171 4.50 8.31 1.76
C VAL A 171 4.59 9.78 1.37
N ILE A 172 4.79 10.66 2.35
CA ILE A 172 5.09 12.08 2.10
C ILE A 172 6.30 12.52 2.92
N LYS A 173 6.91 13.62 2.47
CA LYS A 173 8.03 14.30 3.15
C LYS A 173 9.24 13.40 3.47
N ASN A 174 9.39 12.30 2.73
CA ASN A 174 10.56 11.44 2.83
C ASN A 174 11.81 12.26 2.45
N PRO A 175 12.87 12.28 3.30
CA PRO A 175 14.10 13.04 3.04
C PRO A 175 14.84 12.59 1.77
N LEU A 176 14.64 11.35 1.32
CA LEU A 176 15.18 10.86 0.03
C LEU A 176 14.45 11.46 -1.18
N GLY A 177 13.37 12.22 -0.96
CA GLY A 177 12.53 12.76 -2.03
C GLY A 177 11.72 11.68 -2.75
N ILE A 178 11.60 10.47 -2.20
CA ILE A 178 10.85 9.34 -2.75
C ILE A 178 9.50 9.23 -2.05
N ASN A 179 8.46 9.76 -2.69
CA ASN A 179 7.12 9.86 -2.12
C ASN A 179 6.10 9.10 -2.99
N PRO A 180 6.02 7.76 -2.87
CA PRO A 180 5.03 6.95 -3.57
C PRO A 180 3.60 7.21 -3.09
N THR A 181 2.64 7.13 -4.00
CA THR A 181 1.21 7.06 -3.72
C THR A 181 0.59 5.98 -4.61
N LEU A 182 -0.05 4.98 -3.98
CA LEU A 182 -0.81 3.92 -4.65
C LEU A 182 -2.09 4.53 -5.21
N VAL A 183 -2.23 4.52 -6.53
CA VAL A 183 -3.38 5.13 -7.22
C VAL A 183 -4.38 4.11 -7.73
N LYS A 184 -3.93 2.87 -7.97
CA LYS A 184 -4.78 1.80 -8.51
C LYS A 184 -4.26 0.42 -8.12
N VAL A 185 -5.18 -0.50 -7.87
CA VAL A 185 -4.94 -1.94 -7.71
C VAL A 185 -5.78 -2.69 -8.74
N VAL A 186 -5.18 -3.64 -9.45
CA VAL A 186 -5.86 -4.51 -10.41
C VAL A 186 -5.60 -5.96 -9.99
N ASP A 187 -6.67 -6.71 -9.74
CA ASP A 187 -6.63 -8.13 -9.38
C ASP A 187 -6.67 -9.05 -10.61
#